data_AF-J3HI70-F1
#
_entry.id   AF-J3HI70-F1
#
_cell.length_a   1.000
_cell.length_b   1.000
_cell.length_c   1.000
_cell.angle_alpha   90.00
_cell.angle_beta   90.00
_cell.angle_gamma   90.00
#
_symmetry.space_group_name_H-M   'P 1'
#
loop_
_entity.id
_entity.type
_entity.pdbx_description
1 polymer ?
#
loop_
_entity_poly.entity_id
_entity_poly.type
_entity_poly.pdbx_seq_one_letter_code
_entity_poly.pdbx_strand_id
1 'polypeptide(L)' 'MARRKTQENQVDPGFIQDPDGFINVPVSKTTREQLHLLKTSMRVASQAEVIEKAIAIVSAIDAAVRK' A
#
# COMPACT_ATOMS: atom_id res chain seq x y z
N MET A 1 7.82 42.23 -9.75
CA MET A 1 8.63 41.08 -9.30
C MET A 1 7.71 40.09 -8.59
N ALA A 2 7.19 39.08 -9.30
CA ALA A 2 6.23 38.12 -8.78
C ALA A 2 6.95 36.92 -8.12
N ARG A 3 6.69 36.65 -6.84
CA ARG A 3 7.17 35.43 -6.16
C ARG A 3 6.20 34.29 -6.48
N ARG A 4 6.60 33.41 -7.41
CA ARG A 4 5.98 32.09 -7.57
C ARG A 4 6.24 31.30 -6.28
N LYS A 5 5.17 30.96 -5.56
CA LYS A 5 5.22 29.94 -4.50
C LYS A 5 5.51 28.61 -5.19
N THR A 6 6.69 28.06 -4.95
CA THR A 6 7.04 26.70 -5.32
C THR A 6 6.03 25.78 -4.64
N GLN A 7 5.18 25.10 -5.43
CA GLN A 7 4.41 23.96 -4.94
C GLN A 7 5.44 22.91 -4.52
N GLU A 8 5.54 22.64 -3.22
CA GLU A 8 6.13 21.41 -2.74
C GLU A 8 5.37 20.27 -3.41
N ASN A 9 6.07 19.56 -4.30
CA ASN A 9 5.64 18.27 -4.78
C ASN A 9 5.48 17.40 -3.53
N GLN A 10 4.24 17.27 -3.06
CA GLN A 10 3.87 16.29 -2.07
C GLN A 10 4.21 14.94 -2.71
N VAL A 11 5.35 14.36 -2.33
CA VAL A 11 5.73 13.02 -2.71
C VAL A 11 4.71 12.13 -2.02
N ASP A 12 3.59 11.88 -2.70
CA ASP A 12 2.76 10.73 -2.40
C ASP A 12 3.76 9.57 -2.27
N PRO A 13 3.84 8.89 -1.11
CA PRO A 13 4.75 7.77 -0.97
C PRO A 13 4.23 6.76 -1.99
N GLY A 14 4.85 6.78 -3.18
CA GLY A 14 4.39 6.05 -4.34
C GLY A 14 4.37 4.61 -3.92
N PHE A 15 3.17 4.12 -3.61
CA PHE A 15 2.97 2.72 -3.34
C PHE A 15 3.08 2.06 -4.71
N ILE A 16 4.33 1.73 -5.04
CA ILE A 16 4.86 1.05 -6.23
C ILE A 16 5.17 2.00 -7.41
N GLN A 17 6.44 1.97 -7.84
CA GLN A 17 6.86 2.45 -9.16
C GLN A 17 6.98 1.29 -10.15
N ASP A 18 7.46 0.11 -9.73
CA ASP A 18 7.64 -1.06 -10.59
C ASP A 18 7.30 -2.38 -9.86
N PRO A 19 6.36 -3.21 -10.37
CA PRO A 19 6.02 -4.51 -9.77
C PRO A 19 7.09 -5.59 -10.04
N ASP A 20 7.56 -6.28 -8.99
CA ASP A 20 8.59 -7.34 -9.05
C ASP A 20 7.99 -8.77 -8.99
N GLY A 21 7.05 -9.05 -9.90
CA GLY A 21 6.46 -10.39 -10.06
C GLY A 21 5.24 -10.69 -9.18
N PHE A 22 5.00 -11.98 -8.92
CA PHE A 22 3.80 -12.47 -8.23
C PHE A 22 4.12 -13.45 -7.11
N ILE A 23 3.40 -13.32 -5.99
CA ILE A 23 3.37 -14.30 -4.91
C ILE A 23 2.17 -15.23 -5.14
N ASN A 24 2.43 -16.49 -5.50
CA ASN A 24 1.38 -17.50 -5.65
C ASN A 24 1.21 -18.30 -4.35
N VAL A 25 0.38 -17.79 -3.45
CA VAL A 25 0.15 -18.40 -2.13
C VAL A 25 -1.29 -18.91 -2.03
N PRO A 26 -1.50 -20.20 -1.68
CA PRO A 26 -2.84 -20.70 -1.41
C PRO A 26 -3.41 -20.02 -0.16
N VAL A 27 -4.65 -19.55 -0.26
CA VAL A 27 -5.37 -18.89 0.83
C VAL A 27 -6.76 -19.49 1.01
N SER A 28 -7.33 -19.31 2.20
CA SER A 28 -8.72 -19.71 2.45
C SER A 28 -9.70 -18.86 1.63
N LYS A 29 -10.91 -19.40 1.41
CA LYS A 29 -12.01 -18.65 0.78
C LYS A 29 -12.33 -17.36 1.55
N THR A 30 -12.41 -17.44 2.87
CA THR A 30 -12.66 -16.30 3.76
C THR A 30 -11.61 -15.21 3.59
N THR A 31 -10.32 -15.58 3.55
CA THR A 31 -9.23 -14.62 3.32
C THR A 31 -9.38 -13.92 1.98
N ARG A 32 -9.74 -14.66 0.92
CA ARG A 32 -9.95 -14.09 -0.42
C ARG A 32 -11.10 -13.09 -0.46
N GLU A 33 -12.20 -13.40 0.23
CA GLU A 33 -13.37 -12.50 0.34
C GLU A 33 -13.02 -11.24 1.13
N GLN A 34 -12.33 -11.38 2.26
CA GLN A 34 -11.88 -10.24 3.05
C GLN A 34 -10.92 -9.34 2.27
N LEU A 35 -10.01 -9.92 1.49
CA LEU A 35 -9.09 -9.15 0.64
C LEU A 35 -9.85 -8.34 -0.43
N HIS A 36 -10.93 -8.90 -0.98
CA HIS A 36 -11.79 -8.17 -1.90
C HIS A 36 -12.51 -7.01 -1.21
N LEU A 37 -13.05 -7.22 0.00
CA LEU A 37 -13.72 -6.17 0.77
C LEU A 37 -12.74 -5.05 1.15
N LEU A 38 -11.54 -5.40 1.59
CA LEU A 38 -10.50 -4.44 1.96
C LEU A 38 -10.09 -3.56 0.77
N LYS A 39 -10.00 -4.13 -0.44
CA LYS A 39 -9.73 -3.35 -1.66
C LYS A 39 -10.72 -2.19 -1.80
N THR A 40 -12.00 -2.47 -1.61
CA THR A 40 -13.08 -1.47 -1.69
C THR A 40 -12.98 -0.46 -0.55
N SER A 41 -12.81 -0.92 0.69
CA SER A 41 -12.72 -0.04 1.87
C SER A 41 -11.52 0.89 1.83
N MET A 42 -10.37 0.40 1.35
CA MET A 42 -9.14 1.19 1.20
C MET A 42 -9.13 2.06 -0.07
N ARG A 43 -10.13 1.90 -0.95
CA ARG A 43 -10.25 2.62 -2.23
C ARG A 43 -9.01 2.46 -3.13
N VAL A 44 -8.47 1.25 -3.17
CA VAL A 44 -7.27 0.91 -3.96
C VAL A 44 -7.63 0.14 -5.22
N ALA A 45 -6.74 0.16 -6.21
CA ALA A 45 -7.03 -0.36 -7.54
C ALA A 45 -7.07 -1.89 -7.56
N SER A 46 -6.28 -2.56 -6.72
CA SER A 46 -6.11 -4.01 -6.76
C SER A 46 -5.98 -4.65 -5.38
N GLN A 47 -6.22 -5.96 -5.32
CA GLN A 47 -5.96 -6.76 -4.12
C GLN A 47 -4.46 -6.85 -3.80
N ALA A 48 -3.60 -6.78 -4.82
CA ALA A 48 -2.15 -6.72 -4.61
C ALA A 48 -1.77 -5.45 -3.84
N GLU A 49 -2.34 -4.30 -4.23
CA GLU A 49 -2.10 -3.03 -3.55
C GLU A 49 -2.56 -3.04 -2.08
N VAL A 50 -3.61 -3.79 -1.74
CA VAL A 50 -4.01 -4.02 -0.35
C VAL A 50 -2.91 -4.74 0.42
N ILE A 51 -2.37 -5.82 -0.14
CA ILE A 51 -1.31 -6.62 0.50
C ILE A 51 -0.07 -5.76 0.73
N GLU A 52 0.35 -5.01 -0.28
CA GLU A 52 1.54 -4.15 -0.21
C GLU A 52 1.43 -3.10 0.89
N LYS A 53 0.28 -2.40 0.96
CA LYS A 53 0.01 -1.43 2.02
C LYS A 53 -0.04 -2.11 3.39
N ALA A 54 -0.64 -3.29 3.49
CA ALA A 54 -0.69 -4.03 4.75
C ALA A 54 0.71 -4.43 5.23
N ILE A 55 1.57 -4.94 4.34
CA ILE A 55 2.97 -5.26 4.67
C ILE A 55 3.71 -4.01 5.13
N ALA A 56 3.62 -2.90 4.41
CA ALA A 56 4.26 -1.64 4.79
C ALA A 56 3.85 -1.18 6.20
N ILE A 57 2.56 -1.25 6.53
CA ILE A 57 2.04 -0.89 7.86
C ILE A 57 2.60 -1.83 8.92
N VAL A 58 2.53 -3.15 8.72
CA VAL A 58 3.01 -4.15 9.69
C VAL A 58 4.52 -4.03 9.90
N SER A 59 5.30 -3.82 8.84
CA SER A 59 6.74 -3.60 8.91
C SER A 59 7.09 -2.31 9.66
N ALA A 60 6.33 -1.24 9.46
CA ALA A 60 6.52 0.01 10.18
C ALA A 60 6.25 -0.17 11.69
N ILE A 61 5.20 -0.93 12.04
CA ILE A 61 4.89 -1.26 13.44
C ILE A 61 6.00 -2.13 14.06
N ASP A 62 6.43 -3.20 13.39
CA ASP A 62 7.52 -4.07 13.88
C ASP A 62 8.82 -3.27 14.08
N ALA A 63 9.18 -2.40 13.14
CA ALA A 63 10.34 -1.53 13.27
C ALA A 63 10.21 -0.52 14.42
N ALA A 64 9.00 -0.03 14.71
CA ALA A 64 8.75 0.87 15.84
C ALA A 64 8.83 0.16 17.20
N VAL A 65 8.42 -1.12 17.27
CA VAL A 65 8.45 -1.92 18.50
C VAL A 65 9.86 -2.42 18.84
N ARG A 66 10.72 -2.66 17.82
CA ARG A 66 12.09 -3.13 18.03
C ARG A 66 13.10 -2.03 18.43
N LYS A 67 12.70 -0.76 18.36
CA LYS A 67 13.51 0.39 18.80
C LYS A 67 13.22 0.73 20.24
#